data_AF-A0A432Z518-F1
#
_entry.id   AF-A0A432Z518-F1
#
_cell.length_a   1.000
_cell.length_b   1.000
_cell.length_c   1.000
_cell.angle_alpha   90.00
_cell.angle_beta   90.00
_cell.angle_gamma   90.00
#
_symmetry.space_group_name_H-M   'P 1'
#
loop_
_entity.id
_entity.type
_entity.pdbx_description
1 polymer ?
#
loop_
_entity_poly.entity_id
_entity_poly.type
_entity_poly.pdbx_seq_one_letter_code
_entity_poly.pdbx_strand_id
1 'polypeptide(L)'
;MIEFKDFRTLFVHIYGFNYPAAADDLGISLRTVYRWFDANKAPKHVTKYLMIVARGYLPDREPYIQWYIDGDYINTPYGRFQAAELEFLNLYKWSSRRYADIARNQRERVPEIERRLQSMVDEASSLLNTLHKTRIG
;
A
#
# COMPACT_ATOMS: atom_id res chain seq x y z
N MET A 1 -15.66 13.70 -3.06
CA MET A 1 -15.20 13.08 -1.81
C MET A 1 -16.40 13.10 -0.86
N ILE A 2 -16.86 11.94 -0.37
CA ILE A 2 -17.99 11.88 0.57
C ILE A 2 -17.51 12.43 1.90
N GLU A 3 -18.25 13.36 2.49
CA GLU A 3 -17.91 13.95 3.77
C GLU A 3 -18.89 13.44 4.84
N PHE A 4 -18.40 12.66 5.78
CA PHE A 4 -19.19 12.07 6.86
C PHE A 4 -19.54 13.10 7.94
N LYS A 5 -20.43 14.02 7.60
CA LYS A 5 -20.80 15.16 8.46
C LYS A 5 -22.13 15.01 9.18
N ASP A 6 -23.11 14.41 8.52
CA ASP A 6 -24.48 14.37 9.02
C ASP A 6 -25.07 12.95 9.04
N PHE A 7 -26.19 12.81 9.75
CA PHE A 7 -26.82 11.52 9.97
C PHE A 7 -27.30 10.89 8.67
N ARG A 8 -27.84 11.68 7.73
CA ARG A 8 -28.38 11.18 6.47
C ARG A 8 -27.28 10.59 5.59
N THR A 9 -26.17 11.31 5.41
CA THR A 9 -25.03 10.81 4.63
C THR A 9 -24.45 9.54 5.25
N LEU A 10 -24.26 9.52 6.58
CA LEU A 10 -23.79 8.34 7.29
C LEU A 10 -24.73 7.14 7.13
N PHE A 11 -26.03 7.38 7.30
CA PHE A 11 -27.06 6.36 7.19
C PHE A 11 -27.09 5.74 5.78
N VAL A 12 -27.07 6.57 4.75
CA VAL A 12 -27.09 6.10 3.35
C VAL A 12 -25.82 5.33 3.04
N HIS A 13 -24.67 5.79 3.52
CA HIS A 13 -23.40 5.12 3.27
C HIS A 13 -23.34 3.72 3.91
N ILE A 14 -23.83 3.57 5.14
CA ILE A 14 -23.74 2.31 5.89
C ILE A 14 -24.86 1.34 5.50
N TYR A 15 -26.10 1.83 5.42
CA TYR A 15 -27.27 0.96 5.30
C TYR A 15 -27.92 1.00 3.91
N GLY A 16 -27.50 1.88 2.99
CA GLY A 16 -28.04 1.91 1.63
C GLY A 16 -29.56 2.10 1.55
N PHE A 17 -30.13 2.95 2.42
CA PHE A 17 -31.59 3.15 2.61
C PHE A 17 -32.34 1.98 3.26
N ASN A 18 -31.66 1.00 3.83
CA ASN A 18 -32.28 -0.10 4.57
C ASN A 18 -32.62 0.33 6.01
N TYR A 19 -33.78 0.98 6.18
CA TYR A 19 -34.27 1.44 7.49
C TYR A 19 -34.49 0.31 8.51
N PRO A 20 -35.04 -0.87 8.15
CA PRO A 20 -35.15 -2.01 9.07
C PRO A 20 -33.78 -2.46 9.61
N ALA A 21 -32.79 -2.65 8.73
CA ALA A 21 -31.46 -3.08 9.17
C ALA A 21 -30.81 -2.07 10.12
N ALA A 22 -30.98 -0.77 9.85
CA ALA A 22 -30.48 0.27 10.75
C ALA A 22 -31.20 0.30 12.10
N ALA A 23 -32.51 0.03 12.13
CA ALA A 23 -33.29 -0.03 13.36
C ALA A 23 -32.81 -1.19 14.26
N ASP A 24 -32.58 -2.36 13.65
CA ASP A 24 -32.08 -3.55 14.33
C ASP A 24 -30.64 -3.34 14.85
N ASP A 25 -29.73 -2.83 14.01
CA ASP A 25 -28.33 -2.57 14.38
C ASP A 25 -28.21 -1.53 15.52
N LEU A 26 -29.00 -0.46 15.45
CA LEU A 26 -28.98 0.61 16.46
C LEU A 26 -29.83 0.29 17.70
N GLY A 27 -30.57 -0.83 17.71
CA GLY A 27 -31.43 -1.24 18.83
C GLY A 27 -32.58 -0.27 19.12
N ILE A 28 -33.15 0.35 18.07
CA ILE A 28 -34.21 1.37 18.18
C ILE A 28 -35.41 1.04 17.28
N SER A 29 -36.53 1.71 17.52
CA SER A 29 -37.71 1.55 16.66
C SER A 29 -37.49 2.17 15.27
N LEU A 30 -38.07 1.53 14.25
CA LEU A 30 -38.06 2.02 12.87
C LEU A 30 -38.58 3.47 12.75
N ARG A 31 -39.61 3.81 13.52
CA ARG A 31 -40.15 5.19 13.60
C ARG A 31 -39.11 6.20 14.06
N THR A 32 -38.21 5.81 14.97
CA THR A 32 -37.13 6.67 15.45
C THR A 32 -36.10 6.91 14.36
N VAL A 33 -35.76 5.87 13.59
CA VAL A 33 -34.87 5.97 12.43
C VAL A 33 -35.43 6.95 11.40
N TYR A 34 -36.70 6.80 11.00
CA TYR A 34 -37.36 7.73 10.08
C TYR A 34 -37.31 9.16 10.60
N ARG A 35 -37.69 9.38 11.86
CA ARG A 35 -37.65 10.71 12.48
C ARG A 35 -36.26 11.33 12.43
N TRP A 36 -35.21 10.56 12.72
CA TRP A 36 -33.83 11.05 12.67
C TRP A 36 -33.36 11.32 11.24
N PHE A 37 -33.77 10.48 10.27
CA PHE A 37 -33.44 10.65 8.86
C PHE A 37 -34.10 11.89 8.26
N ASP A 38 -35.39 12.10 8.55
CA ASP A 38 -36.17 13.26 8.09
C ASP A 38 -35.62 14.55 8.68
N ALA A 39 -35.33 14.56 9.99
CA ALA A 39 -34.74 15.70 10.68
C ALA A 39 -33.23 15.89 10.40
N ASN A 40 -32.59 14.95 9.69
CA ASN A 40 -31.14 14.84 9.52
C ASN A 40 -30.35 14.98 10.84
N LYS A 41 -30.91 14.43 11.92
CA LYS A 41 -30.40 14.64 13.28
C LYS A 41 -30.67 13.44 14.17
N ALA A 42 -29.58 12.82 14.61
CA ALA A 42 -29.57 11.77 15.62
C ALA A 42 -28.82 12.25 16.89
N PRO A 43 -28.95 11.54 18.01
CA PRO A 43 -28.13 11.79 19.19
C PRO A 43 -26.64 11.72 18.87
N LYS A 44 -25.84 12.55 19.54
CA LYS A 44 -24.40 12.70 19.26
C LYS A 44 -23.63 11.37 19.34
N HIS A 45 -24.00 10.48 20.26
CA HIS A 45 -23.35 9.17 20.40
C HIS A 45 -23.65 8.26 19.19
N VAL A 46 -24.87 8.30 18.65
CA VAL A 46 -25.25 7.56 17.43
C VAL A 46 -24.46 8.10 16.24
N THR A 47 -24.42 9.42 16.06
CA THR A 47 -23.64 10.02 14.96
C THR A 47 -22.16 9.64 15.06
N LYS A 48 -21.56 9.69 16.26
CA LYS A 48 -20.17 9.27 16.46
C LYS A 48 -19.95 7.79 16.14
N TYR A 49 -20.85 6.93 16.59
CA TYR A 49 -20.80 5.50 16.27
C TYR A 49 -20.84 5.29 14.75
N LEU A 50 -21.81 5.89 14.06
CA LEU A 50 -21.93 5.77 12.62
C LEU A 50 -20.71 6.36 11.89
N MET A 51 -20.12 7.46 12.38
CA MET A 51 -18.86 7.98 11.80
C MET A 51 -17.71 6.97 11.88
N ILE A 52 -17.60 6.22 12.97
CA ILE A 52 -16.58 5.18 13.12
C ILE A 52 -16.85 4.02 12.14
N VAL A 53 -18.10 3.57 12.06
CA VAL A 53 -18.51 2.48 11.15
C VAL A 53 -18.32 2.88 9.69
N ALA A 54 -18.77 4.07 9.29
CA ALA A 54 -18.64 4.59 7.93
C ALA A 54 -17.18 4.70 7.47
N ARG A 55 -16.24 4.89 8.41
CA ARG A 55 -14.82 4.97 8.10
C ARG A 55 -14.11 3.61 8.09
N GLY A 56 -14.82 2.52 8.38
CA GLY A 56 -14.22 1.20 8.52
C GLY A 56 -13.34 1.09 9.77
N TYR A 57 -13.75 1.72 10.88
CA TYR A 57 -13.05 1.68 12.17
C TYR A 57 -11.64 2.30 12.16
N LEU A 58 -11.35 3.15 11.17
CA LEU A 58 -10.09 3.88 11.12
C LEU A 58 -9.98 4.91 12.27
N PRO A 59 -8.78 5.15 12.81
CA PRO A 59 -8.57 6.10 13.91
C PRO A 59 -9.02 7.53 13.57
N ASP A 60 -9.58 8.24 14.53
CA ASP A 60 -9.99 9.65 14.36
C ASP A 60 -8.84 10.65 14.52
N ARG A 61 -7.74 10.39 13.81
CA ARG A 61 -6.52 11.21 13.81
C ARG A 61 -5.78 11.07 12.50
N GLU A 62 -4.91 12.04 12.20
CA GLU A 62 -4.03 11.97 11.04
C GLU A 62 -3.16 10.70 11.05
N PRO A 63 -2.89 10.08 9.88
CA PRO A 63 -3.33 10.50 8.54
C PRO A 63 -4.76 10.08 8.15
N TYR A 64 -5.46 9.35 9.03
CA TYR A 64 -6.67 8.60 8.67
C TYR A 64 -7.95 9.42 8.69
N ILE A 65 -7.91 10.67 9.16
CA ILE A 65 -9.11 11.49 9.40
C ILE A 65 -9.95 11.70 8.13
N GLN A 66 -9.31 11.69 6.97
CA GLN A 66 -9.94 11.81 5.65
C GLN A 66 -10.05 10.47 4.88
N TRP A 67 -9.78 9.36 5.56
CA TRP A 67 -9.74 8.02 4.93
C TRP A 67 -10.97 7.22 5.31
N TYR A 68 -11.36 6.29 4.44
CA TYR A 68 -12.38 5.29 4.72
C TYR A 68 -12.15 4.00 3.93
N ILE A 69 -12.66 2.89 4.46
CA ILE A 69 -12.57 1.57 3.84
C ILE A 69 -13.91 1.26 3.17
N ASP A 70 -13.85 0.79 1.93
CA ASP A 70 -14.99 0.37 1.13
C ASP A 70 -14.70 -1.00 0.50
N GLY A 71 -15.22 -2.06 1.12
CA GLY A 71 -14.86 -3.44 0.81
C GLY A 71 -13.36 -3.66 0.93
N ASP A 72 -12.74 -4.13 -0.15
CA ASP A 72 -11.29 -4.40 -0.23
C ASP A 72 -10.47 -3.16 -0.58
N TYR A 73 -11.06 -1.97 -0.62
CA TYR A 73 -10.39 -0.75 -1.01
C TYR A 73 -10.26 0.25 0.14
N ILE A 74 -9.11 0.92 0.19
CA ILE A 74 -8.88 2.06 1.06
C ILE A 74 -8.93 3.33 0.21
N ASN A 75 -9.85 4.21 0.56
CA ASN A 75 -10.01 5.52 -0.05
C ASN A 75 -9.26 6.55 0.79
N THR A 76 -8.35 7.27 0.14
CA THR A 76 -7.53 8.32 0.76
C THR A 76 -7.68 9.62 -0.05
N PRO A 77 -7.27 10.78 0.48
CA PRO A 77 -7.20 12.04 -0.27
C PRO A 77 -6.32 11.96 -1.52
N TYR A 78 -5.39 11.01 -1.57
CA TYR A 78 -4.41 10.86 -2.65
C TYR A 78 -4.82 9.84 -3.71
N GLY A 79 -5.93 9.11 -3.49
CA GLY A 79 -6.38 8.06 -4.39
C GLY A 79 -7.02 6.88 -3.66
N ARG A 80 -7.48 5.92 -4.46
CA ARG A 80 -8.07 4.66 -4.02
C ARG A 80 -7.08 3.53 -4.29
N PHE A 81 -6.82 2.72 -3.27
CA PHE A 81 -5.88 1.60 -3.33
C PHE A 81 -6.56 0.32 -2.87
N GLN A 82 -6.14 -0.83 -3.40
CA GLN A 82 -6.62 -2.11 -2.90
C GLN A 82 -5.86 -2.44 -1.60
N ALA A 83 -6.55 -2.97 -0.59
CA ALA A 83 -5.94 -3.34 0.68
C ALA A 83 -4.81 -4.36 0.50
N ALA A 84 -4.93 -5.25 -0.48
CA ALA A 84 -3.88 -6.19 -0.87
C ALA A 84 -2.60 -5.50 -1.34
N GLU A 85 -2.68 -4.35 -2.04
CA GLU A 85 -1.49 -3.62 -2.49
C GLU A 85 -0.64 -3.13 -1.31
N LEU A 86 -1.27 -2.82 -0.16
CA LEU A 86 -0.55 -2.44 1.06
C LEU A 86 0.25 -3.60 1.64
N GLU A 87 -0.28 -4.82 1.58
CA GLU A 87 0.44 -6.02 2.01
C GLU A 87 1.70 -6.24 1.16
N PHE A 88 1.57 -6.09 -0.15
CA PHE A 88 2.69 -6.24 -1.08
C PHE A 88 3.67 -5.06 -1.07
N LEU A 89 3.29 -3.91 -0.54
CA LEU A 89 4.15 -2.71 -0.50
C LEU A 89 5.48 -2.97 0.20
N ASN A 90 5.46 -3.72 1.31
CA ASN A 90 6.68 -4.06 2.06
C ASN A 90 7.57 -5.02 1.28
N LEU A 91 6.97 -6.01 0.62
CA LEU A 91 7.68 -6.94 -0.25
C LEU A 91 8.34 -6.20 -1.43
N TYR A 92 7.61 -5.28 -2.05
CA TYR A 92 8.12 -4.45 -3.14
C TYR A 92 9.28 -3.54 -2.71
N LYS A 93 9.16 -2.90 -1.54
CA LYS A 93 10.25 -2.08 -0.95
C LYS A 93 11.48 -2.94 -0.64
N TRP A 94 11.28 -4.14 -0.09
CA TRP A 94 12.37 -5.06 0.22
C TRP A 94 13.08 -5.54 -1.04
N SER A 95 12.32 -5.98 -2.06
CA SER A 95 12.89 -6.48 -3.31
C SER A 95 13.68 -5.39 -4.03
N SER A 96 13.15 -4.17 -4.07
CA SER A 96 13.82 -3.01 -4.67
C SER A 96 15.15 -2.68 -3.99
N ARG A 97 15.20 -2.71 -2.65
CA ARG A 97 16.46 -2.56 -1.89
C ARG A 97 17.46 -3.66 -2.23
N ARG A 98 17.00 -4.92 -2.26
CA ARG A 98 17.85 -6.06 -2.58
C ARG A 98 18.42 -5.99 -4.00
N TYR A 99 17.61 -5.61 -5.00
CA TYR A 99 18.09 -5.45 -6.37
C TYR A 99 19.07 -4.29 -6.50
N ALA A 100 18.85 -3.18 -5.79
CA ALA A 100 19.79 -2.07 -5.74
C ALA A 100 21.15 -2.49 -5.15
N ASP A 101 21.14 -3.30 -4.08
CA ASP A 101 22.36 -3.83 -3.48
C ASP A 101 23.10 -4.79 -4.42
N ILE A 102 22.38 -5.67 -5.11
CA ILE A 102 22.97 -6.57 -6.13
C ILE A 102 23.62 -5.76 -7.25
N ALA A 103 22.91 -4.75 -7.78
CA ALA A 103 23.44 -3.91 -8.85
C ALA A 103 24.69 -3.14 -8.41
N ARG A 104 24.70 -2.62 -7.18
CA ARG A 104 25.88 -1.95 -6.60
C ARG A 104 27.07 -2.92 -6.48
N ASN A 105 26.85 -4.09 -5.90
CA ASN A 105 27.89 -5.10 -5.71
C ASN A 105 28.44 -5.64 -7.04
N GLN A 106 27.59 -5.81 -8.06
CA GLN A 106 28.03 -6.20 -9.40
C GLN A 106 28.90 -5.10 -10.03
N ARG A 107 28.50 -3.83 -9.92
CA ARG A 107 29.27 -2.70 -10.44
C ARG A 107 30.65 -2.59 -9.80
N GLU A 108 30.77 -2.92 -8.52
CA GLU A 108 32.07 -2.95 -7.82
C GLU A 108 32.94 -4.14 -8.23
N ARG A 109 32.34 -5.29 -8.56
CA ARG A 109 33.07 -6.51 -8.94
C ARG A 109 33.51 -6.54 -10.40
N VAL A 110 32.80 -5.87 -11.31
CA VAL A 110 33.11 -5.86 -12.75
C VAL A 110 34.55 -5.39 -13.05
N PRO A 111 35.03 -4.25 -12.49
CA PRO A 111 36.41 -3.81 -12.72
C PRO A 111 37.47 -4.78 -12.20
N GLU A 112 37.19 -5.47 -11.09
CA GLU A 112 38.11 -6.47 -10.53
C GLU A 112 38.19 -7.71 -11.44
N ILE A 113 37.04 -8.14 -11.99
CA ILE A 113 36.98 -9.26 -12.94
C ILE A 113 37.70 -8.88 -14.24
N GLU A 114 37.46 -7.69 -14.78
CA GLU A 114 38.16 -7.18 -15.97
C GLU A 114 39.67 -7.17 -15.77
N ARG A 115 40.13 -6.69 -14.61
CA ARG A 115 41.56 -6.65 -14.29
C ARG A 115 42.18 -8.05 -14.22
N ARG A 116 41.48 -9.02 -13.64
CA ARG A 116 41.93 -10.42 -13.58
C ARG A 116 41.97 -11.07 -14.96
N LEU A 117 40.97 -10.82 -15.80
CA LEU A 117 40.95 -11.31 -17.18
C LEU A 117 42.12 -10.74 -17.97
N GLN A 118 42.39 -9.44 -17.84
CA GLN A 118 43.53 -8.80 -18.50
C GLN A 118 44.86 -9.44 -18.08
N SER A 119 45.08 -9.67 -16.78
CA SER A 119 46.30 -10.33 -16.31
C SER A 119 46.45 -11.76 -16.84
N MET A 120 45.35 -12.52 -16.97
CA MET A 120 45.39 -13.87 -17.55
C MET A 120 45.74 -13.85 -19.05
N VAL A 121 45.23 -12.86 -19.79
CA VAL A 121 45.54 -12.68 -21.21
C VAL A 121 47.01 -12.31 -21.40
N ASP A 122 47.54 -11.42 -20.55
CA ASP A 122 48.94 -11.00 -20.59
C ASP A 122 49.87 -12.19 -20.28
N GLU A 123 49.55 -12.99 -19.26
CA GLU A 123 50.28 -14.23 -18.93
C GLU A 123 50.24 -15.24 -20.08
N ALA A 124 49.06 -15.52 -20.65
CA ALA A 124 48.93 -16.43 -21.78
C ALA A 124 49.73 -15.97 -23.01
N SER A 125 49.75 -14.67 -23.28
CA SER A 125 50.53 -14.06 -24.35
C SER A 125 52.04 -14.22 -24.10
N SER A 126 52.49 -14.09 -22.86
CA SER A 126 53.89 -14.32 -22.48
C SER A 126 54.34 -15.78 -22.68
N LEU A 127 53.46 -16.74 -22.36
CA LEU A 127 53.68 -18.17 -22.55
C LEU A 127 53.74 -18.55 -24.04
N LEU A 128 52.87 -17.98 -24.86
CA LEU A 128 52.93 -18.16 -26.31
C LEU A 128 54.23 -17.62 -26.90
N ASN A 129 54.67 -16.43 -26.47
CA ASN A 129 55.90 -15.82 -26.94
C ASN A 129 57.15 -16.61 -26.53
N THR A 130 57.16 -17.20 -25.33
CA THR A 130 58.25 -18.08 -24.89
C THR A 130 58.27 -19.39 -25.67
N LEU A 131 57.12 -20.03 -25.89
CA LEU A 131 57.02 -21.21 -26.76
C LEU A 131 57.49 -20.93 -28.19
N HIS A 132 57.15 -19.76 -28.74
CA HIS A 132 57.58 -19.37 -30.09
C HIS A 132 59.11 -19.19 -30.18
N LYS A 133 59.72 -18.57 -29.15
CA LYS A 133 61.18 -18.45 -29.05
C LYS A 133 61.90 -19.80 -28.89
N THR A 134 61.28 -20.75 -28.20
CA THR A 134 61.86 -22.08 -27.95
C THR A 134 61.81 -22.99 -29.19
N ARG A 135 60.95 -22.67 -30.17
CA ARG A 135 60.77 -23.46 -31.40
C ARG A 135 61.68 -23.02 -32.57
N ILE A 136 62.38 -21.90 -32.43
CA ILE A 136 63.29 -21.31 -33.44
C ILE A 136 64.78 -21.51 -33.02
N GLY A 137 65.04 -22.14 -31.87
CA GLY A 137 66.37 -22.55 -31.41
C GLY A 137 66.71 -23.98 -31.80
#